data_AF-A0A3B6VXT6-F1
#
_entry.id   AF-A0A3B6VXT6-F1
#
_cell.length_a   1.000
_cell.length_b   1.000
_cell.length_c   1.000
_cell.angle_alpha   90.00
_cell.angle_beta   90.00
_cell.angle_gamma   90.00
#
_symmetry.space_group_name_H-M   'P 1'
#
loop_
_entity.id
_entity.type
_entity.pdbx_description
1 polymer ?
#
loop_
_entity_poly.entity_id
_entity_poly.type
_entity_poly.pdbx_seq_one_letter_code
_entity_poly.pdbx_strand_id
1 'polypeptide(L)'
;MSKIKNYHYKGNENYDDSSIIYKKFFRDGYYVIDLHYLKKEKAIKALEDTIFNDYFLKKISCPLEIVYGRGNNSIDGYCRLKNYIIEKLDDLKREKFIKLWEFKRYTKYGAIIAYINN
;
A
#
# COMPACT_ATOMS: atom_id res chain seq x y z
N MET A 1 33.32 29.15 -10.11
CA MET A 1 32.95 27.82 -10.64
C MET A 1 32.82 26.85 -9.47
N SER A 2 31.60 26.51 -9.02
CA SER A 2 31.41 25.61 -7.88
C SER A 2 31.46 24.15 -8.32
N LYS A 3 32.33 23.37 -7.67
CA LYS A 3 32.52 21.94 -7.89
C LYS A 3 31.25 21.18 -7.50
N ILE A 4 30.67 20.45 -8.45
CA ILE A 4 29.59 19.49 -8.19
C ILE A 4 30.19 18.32 -7.38
N LYS A 5 29.72 18.13 -6.15
CA LYS A 5 30.04 16.94 -5.36
C LYS A 5 29.12 15.81 -5.85
N ASN A 6 29.71 14.81 -6.50
CA ASN A 6 29.04 13.54 -6.77
C ASN A 6 28.89 12.79 -5.45
N TYR A 7 27.68 12.81 -4.88
CA TYR A 7 27.33 11.94 -3.77
C TYR A 7 26.97 10.56 -4.32
N HIS A 8 27.95 9.66 -4.35
CA HIS A 8 27.65 8.22 -4.39
C HIS A 8 27.17 7.81 -2.99
N TYR A 9 25.86 7.70 -2.81
CA TYR A 9 25.30 7.10 -1.61
C TYR A 9 25.28 5.58 -1.78
N LYS A 10 26.05 4.86 -0.95
CA LYS A 10 25.86 3.42 -0.76
C LYS A 10 24.63 3.28 0.14
N GLY A 11 23.52 2.81 -0.43
CA GLY A 11 22.33 2.43 0.33
C GLY A 11 22.74 1.53 1.48
N ASN A 12 22.31 1.88 2.69
CA ASN A 12 22.59 1.12 3.89
C ASN A 12 21.70 -0.14 3.85
N GLU A 13 22.28 -1.30 3.53
CA GLU A 13 21.59 -2.59 3.36
C GLU A 13 21.02 -3.19 4.66
N ASN A 14 21.15 -2.48 5.79
CA ASN A 14 20.81 -2.97 7.13
C ASN A 14 19.60 -2.25 7.77
N TYR A 15 18.52 -2.03 7.03
CA TYR A 15 17.22 -1.85 7.70
C TYR A 15 16.66 -3.23 8.01
N ASP A 16 16.74 -3.60 9.30
CA ASP A 16 16.21 -4.85 9.83
C ASP A 16 14.71 -4.98 9.52
N ASP A 17 14.42 -5.88 8.59
CA ASP A 17 13.15 -6.06 7.87
C ASP A 17 12.04 -6.65 8.77
N SER A 18 12.34 -6.87 10.06
CA SER A 18 11.58 -7.68 11.02
C SER A 18 10.64 -6.90 11.94
N SER A 19 10.71 -5.56 11.97
CA SER A 19 9.99 -4.72 12.95
C SER A 19 8.85 -3.87 12.39
N ILE A 20 8.65 -3.81 11.06
CA ILE A 20 7.56 -3.03 10.45
C ILE A 20 6.33 -3.93 10.29
N ILE A 21 5.51 -3.98 11.34
CA ILE A 21 4.18 -4.59 11.32
C ILE A 21 3.22 -3.64 10.59
N TYR A 22 2.66 -4.09 9.46
CA TYR A 22 1.56 -3.39 8.83
C TYR A 22 0.31 -3.49 9.71
N LYS A 23 -0.47 -2.41 9.79
CA LYS A 23 -1.62 -2.33 10.71
C LYS A 23 -2.91 -2.58 9.95
N LYS A 24 -3.81 -3.36 10.57
CA LYS A 24 -5.19 -3.54 10.11
C LYS A 24 -6.15 -3.07 11.19
N PHE A 25 -7.12 -2.24 10.83
CA PHE A 25 -8.09 -1.68 11.78
C PHE A 25 -9.33 -1.15 11.06
N PHE A 26 -10.45 -0.98 11.77
CA PHE A 26 -11.64 -0.33 11.25
C PHE A 26 -11.62 1.17 11.57
N ARG A 27 -12.02 2.01 10.60
CA ARG A 27 -12.19 3.46 10.80
C ARG A 27 -13.19 4.02 9.79
N ASP A 28 -14.10 4.88 10.24
CA ASP A 28 -15.02 5.65 9.40
C ASP A 28 -15.78 4.80 8.35
N GLY A 29 -16.16 3.57 8.72
CA GLY A 29 -16.85 2.65 7.82
C GLY A 29 -15.95 1.93 6.81
N TYR A 30 -14.63 2.02 6.94
CA TYR A 30 -13.65 1.30 6.13
C TYR A 30 -12.91 0.25 6.95
N TYR A 31 -12.49 -0.82 6.29
CA TYR A 31 -11.44 -1.68 6.80
C TYR A 31 -10.11 -1.20 6.24
N VAL A 32 -9.21 -0.76 7.10
CA VAL A 32 -7.96 -0.10 6.71
C VAL A 32 -6.82 -1.09 6.78
N ILE A 33 -5.97 -1.09 5.75
CA ILE A 33 -4.63 -1.69 5.78
C ILE A 33 -3.58 -0.61 5.54
N ASP A 34 -2.67 -0.45 6.49
CA ASP A 34 -1.53 0.47 6.38
C ASP A 34 -0.28 -0.26 5.90
N LEU A 35 0.01 -0.11 4.61
CA LEU A 35 1.17 -0.70 3.93
C LEU A 35 2.37 0.24 3.89
N HIS A 36 2.31 1.38 4.58
CA HIS A 36 3.40 2.33 4.58
C HIS A 36 4.70 1.71 5.12
N TYR A 37 5.82 2.08 4.51
CA TYR A 37 7.17 1.58 4.82
C TYR A 37 7.41 0.09 4.51
N LEU A 38 6.46 -0.62 3.91
CA LEU A 38 6.70 -1.97 3.44
C LEU A 38 7.48 -1.98 2.12
N LYS A 39 8.34 -3.00 1.97
CA LYS A 39 8.86 -3.42 0.66
C LYS A 39 7.71 -3.88 -0.25
N LYS A 40 7.88 -3.72 -1.56
CA LYS A 40 6.89 -4.06 -2.58
C LYS A 40 6.27 -5.45 -2.36
N GLU A 41 7.09 -6.48 -2.26
CA GLU A 41 6.66 -7.87 -2.20
C GLU A 41 5.82 -8.13 -0.94
N LYS A 42 6.24 -7.59 0.20
CA LYS A 42 5.50 -7.68 1.47
C LYS A 42 4.17 -6.94 1.40
N ALA A 43 4.14 -5.77 0.77
CA ALA A 43 2.93 -4.96 0.64
C ALA A 43 1.88 -5.64 -0.25
N ILE A 44 2.30 -6.20 -1.39
CA ILE A 44 1.41 -6.93 -2.28
C ILE A 44 0.87 -8.19 -1.60
N LYS A 45 1.73 -8.97 -0.94
CA LYS A 45 1.29 -10.14 -0.18
C LYS A 45 0.29 -9.77 0.92
N ALA A 46 0.55 -8.69 1.67
CA ALA A 46 -0.36 -8.23 2.72
C ALA A 46 -1.72 -7.76 2.16
N LEU A 47 -1.73 -7.13 0.99
CA LEU A 47 -2.96 -6.77 0.27
C LEU A 47 -3.77 -8.01 -0.13
N GLU A 48 -3.12 -8.99 -0.76
CA GLU A 48 -3.77 -10.26 -1.15
C GLU A 48 -4.29 -11.02 0.07
N ASP A 49 -3.45 -11.21 1.10
CA ASP A 49 -3.84 -11.87 2.34
C ASP A 49 -5.05 -11.19 2.99
N THR A 50 -5.15 -9.86 2.90
CA THR A 50 -6.28 -9.11 3.44
C THR A 50 -7.54 -9.32 2.64
N ILE A 51 -7.46 -9.28 1.31
CA ILE A 51 -8.62 -9.51 0.44
C ILE A 51 -9.10 -10.96 0.60
N PHE A 52 -8.23 -11.95 0.45
CA PHE A 52 -8.64 -13.35 0.48
C PHE A 52 -9.04 -13.83 1.88
N ASN A 53 -8.26 -13.52 2.92
CA ASN A 53 -8.57 -14.02 4.25
C ASN A 53 -9.63 -13.18 4.97
N ASP A 54 -9.58 -11.85 4.86
CA ASP A 54 -10.48 -11.03 5.65
C ASP A 54 -11.82 -10.79 4.92
N TYR A 55 -11.83 -10.58 3.60
CA TYR A 55 -13.09 -10.41 2.88
C TYR A 55 -13.76 -11.74 2.57
N PHE A 56 -13.06 -12.67 1.89
CA PHE A 56 -13.71 -13.88 1.43
C PHE A 56 -13.96 -14.92 2.53
N LEU A 57 -13.01 -15.11 3.47
CA LEU A 57 -13.18 -16.05 4.58
C LEU A 57 -13.93 -15.44 5.77
N LYS A 58 -13.55 -14.23 6.23
CA LYS A 58 -14.19 -13.58 7.39
C LYS A 58 -15.39 -12.70 7.07
N LYS A 59 -15.76 -12.57 5.78
CA LYS A 59 -16.97 -11.87 5.33
C LYS A 59 -17.06 -10.39 5.73
N ILE A 60 -15.93 -9.66 5.69
CA ILE A 60 -15.95 -8.18 5.84
C ILE A 60 -16.74 -7.55 4.68
N SER A 61 -17.72 -6.70 4.98
CA SER A 61 -18.64 -6.15 3.97
C SER A 61 -18.39 -4.68 3.60
N CYS A 62 -17.52 -3.98 4.33
CA CYS A 62 -17.23 -2.57 4.07
C CYS A 62 -16.07 -2.38 3.08
N PRO A 63 -15.88 -1.21 2.44
CA PRO A 63 -14.76 -1.02 1.51
C PRO A 63 -13.38 -1.09 2.19
N LEU A 64 -12.37 -1.54 1.44
CA LEU A 64 -10.99 -1.62 1.89
C LEU A 64 -10.27 -0.29 1.64
N GLU A 65 -9.74 0.35 2.68
CA GLU A 65 -8.84 1.49 2.56
C GLU A 65 -7.38 1.03 2.63
N ILE A 66 -6.63 1.29 1.56
CA ILE A 66 -5.24 0.87 1.41
C ILE A 66 -4.35 2.10 1.51
N VAL A 67 -3.65 2.26 2.63
CA VAL A 67 -2.72 3.37 2.86
C VAL A 67 -1.35 2.99 2.34
N TYR A 68 -0.82 3.77 1.39
CA TYR A 68 0.47 3.51 0.72
C TYR A 68 1.53 4.58 1.01
N GLY A 69 1.25 5.50 1.94
CA GLY A 69 2.18 6.57 2.34
C GLY A 69 2.05 7.85 1.49
N ARG A 70 3.05 8.75 1.59
CA ARG A 70 2.93 10.15 1.10
C ARG A 70 3.14 10.37 -0.39
N GLY A 71 3.57 9.37 -1.16
CA GLY A 71 3.65 9.42 -2.63
C GLY A 71 4.63 10.43 -3.25
N ASN A 72 4.91 11.59 -2.65
CA ASN A 72 5.69 12.67 -3.27
C ASN A 72 6.90 13.15 -2.44
N ASN A 73 7.00 12.80 -1.16
CA ASN A 73 8.08 13.26 -0.26
C ASN A 73 8.66 12.10 0.56
N SER A 74 9.20 11.10 -0.12
CA SER A 74 9.92 10.01 0.54
C SER A 74 11.31 9.89 -0.07
N ILE A 75 12.33 10.06 0.77
CA ILE A 75 13.71 9.65 0.52
C ILE A 75 13.68 8.18 0.07
N ASP A 76 14.16 7.90 -1.14
CA ASP A 76 14.37 6.61 -1.81
C ASP A 76 13.30 5.50 -1.69
N GLY A 77 12.76 5.05 -2.83
CA GLY A 77 12.09 3.74 -2.98
C GLY A 77 10.59 3.66 -2.66
N TYR A 78 10.09 4.44 -1.69
CA TYR A 78 8.69 4.31 -1.20
C TYR A 78 7.62 4.93 -2.11
N CYS A 79 8.02 5.84 -3.00
CA CYS A 79 7.15 6.47 -4.00
C CYS A 79 6.55 5.45 -5.01
N ARG A 80 7.17 4.27 -5.18
CA ARG A 80 6.74 3.25 -6.15
C ARG A 80 5.60 2.37 -5.69
N LEU A 81 5.32 2.31 -4.39
CA LEU A 81 4.32 1.37 -3.86
C LEU A 81 2.91 1.63 -4.41
N LYS A 82 2.58 2.91 -4.65
CA LYS A 82 1.33 3.32 -5.28
C LYS A 82 1.08 2.58 -6.60
N ASN A 83 2.06 2.56 -7.51
CA ASN A 83 1.88 1.97 -8.84
C ASN A 83 1.72 0.46 -8.76
N TYR A 84 2.50 -0.21 -7.91
CA TYR A 84 2.36 -1.66 -7.72
C TYR A 84 1.02 -2.05 -7.11
N ILE A 85 0.50 -1.25 -6.18
CA ILE A 85 -0.85 -1.45 -5.64
C ILE A 85 -1.89 -1.25 -6.73
N ILE A 86 -1.79 -0.20 -7.55
CA ILE A 86 -2.71 0.04 -8.67
C ILE A 86 -2.72 -1.15 -9.64
N GLU A 87 -1.54 -1.58 -10.10
CA GLU A 87 -1.40 -2.73 -11.00
C GLU A 87 -2.09 -3.96 -10.41
N LYS A 88 -1.86 -4.25 -9.13
CA LYS A 88 -2.47 -5.39 -8.46
C LYS A 88 -3.98 -5.26 -8.28
N LEU A 89 -4.49 -4.06 -7.98
CA LEU A 89 -5.93 -3.82 -7.88
C LEU A 89 -6.63 -3.97 -9.24
N ASP A 90 -5.96 -3.59 -10.33
CA ASP A 90 -6.47 -3.81 -11.69
C ASP A 90 -6.49 -5.29 -12.06
N ASP A 91 -5.48 -6.08 -11.67
CA ASP A 91 -5.49 -7.54 -11.79
C ASP A 91 -6.70 -8.14 -11.06
N LEU A 92 -6.86 -7.81 -9.77
CA LEU A 92 -7.96 -8.32 -8.94
C LEU A 92 -9.34 -7.86 -9.43
N LYS A 93 -9.42 -6.69 -10.06
CA LYS A 93 -10.64 -6.21 -10.72
C LYS A 93 -10.95 -7.01 -11.98
N ARG A 94 -9.95 -7.34 -12.81
CA ARG A 94 -10.13 -8.24 -13.97
C ARG A 94 -10.59 -9.64 -13.56
N GLU A 95 -10.07 -10.13 -12.44
CA GLU A 95 -10.44 -11.40 -11.81
C GLU A 95 -11.79 -11.34 -11.06
N LYS A 96 -12.47 -10.18 -11.07
CA LYS A 96 -13.78 -9.93 -10.44
C LYS A 96 -13.80 -10.00 -8.91
N PHE A 97 -12.65 -9.98 -8.24
CA PHE A 97 -12.59 -9.83 -6.78
C PHE A 97 -12.88 -8.39 -6.33
N ILE A 98 -12.61 -7.40 -7.17
CA ILE A 98 -12.85 -5.98 -6.90
C ILE A 98 -13.87 -5.43 -7.90
N LYS A 99 -14.89 -4.71 -7.40
CA LYS A 99 -15.88 -4.00 -8.22
C LYS A 99 -15.27 -2.76 -8.87
N LEU A 100 -14.70 -1.90 -8.04
CA LEU A 100 -14.03 -0.66 -8.44
C LEU A 100 -13.06 -0.21 -7.34
N TRP A 101 -12.17 0.71 -7.69
CA TRP A 101 -11.30 1.37 -6.73
C TRP A 101 -11.16 2.86 -7.09
N GLU A 102 -10.87 3.69 -6.10
CA GLU A 102 -10.71 5.13 -6.26
C GLU A 102 -9.60 5.69 -5.36
N PHE A 103 -8.97 6.80 -5.77
CA PHE A 103 -7.98 7.47 -4.94
C PHE A 103 -8.65 8.29 -3.84
N LYS A 104 -8.12 8.17 -2.62
CA LYS A 104 -8.47 9.05 -1.50
C LYS A 104 -7.23 9.80 -1.03
N ARG A 105 -7.29 11.13 -1.15
CA ARG A 105 -6.21 12.02 -0.72
C ARG A 105 -6.49 12.50 0.69
N TYR A 106 -5.56 12.21 1.59
CA TYR A 106 -5.52 12.82 2.90
C TYR A 106 -4.39 13.84 2.96
N THR A 107 -4.49 14.81 3.87
CA THR A 107 -3.45 15.83 4.07
C THR A 107 -2.09 15.22 4.39
N LYS A 108 -2.05 14.04 5.03
CA LYS A 108 -0.83 13.41 5.54
C LYS A 108 -0.39 12.16 4.77
N TYR A 109 -1.19 11.61 3.86
CA TYR A 109 -0.87 10.38 3.12
C TYR A 109 -1.83 10.16 1.94
N GLY A 110 -1.44 9.31 1.01
CA GLY A 110 -2.30 8.79 -0.04
C GLY A 110 -2.89 7.44 0.35
N ALA A 111 -4.15 7.24 -0.03
CA ALA A 111 -4.83 5.96 0.10
C ALA A 111 -5.61 5.64 -1.19
N ILE A 112 -5.91 4.36 -1.38
CA ILE A 112 -6.86 3.87 -2.38
C ILE A 112 -8.00 3.19 -1.64
N ILE A 113 -9.25 3.50 -2.00
CA ILE A 113 -10.42 2.77 -1.54
C ILE A 113 -10.76 1.72 -2.59
N ALA A 114 -10.83 0.46 -2.18
CA ALA A 114 -11.23 -0.67 -3.02
C ALA A 114 -12.56 -1.25 -2.53
N TYR A 115 -13.52 -1.37 -3.45
CA TYR A 115 -14.83 -1.96 -3.19
C TYR A 115 -14.78 -3.43 -3.60
N ILE A 116 -14.71 -4.31 -2.62
CA ILE A 116 -14.54 -5.76 -2.83
C ILE A 116 -15.89 -6.38 -3.22
N ASN A 117 -15.90 -7.28 -4.21
CA ASN A 117 -17.06 -8.12 -4.52
C ASN A 117 -17.09 -9.25 -3.50
N ASN A 118 -17.99 -9.17 -2.53
CA ASN A 118 -18.12 -10.17 -1.46
C ASN A 118 -19.49 -10.85 -1.49
#